data_AF-A0A645BS63-F1
#
_entry.id   AF-A0A645BS63-F1
#
_cell.length_a   1.000
_cell.length_b   1.000
_cell.length_c   1.000
_cell.angle_alpha   90.00
_cell.angle_beta   90.00
_cell.angle_gamma   90.00
#
_symmetry.space_group_name_H-M   'P 1'
#
loop_
_entity.id
_entity.type
_entity.pdbx_description
1 polymer ?
#
loop_
_entity_poly.entity_id
_entity_poly.type
_entity_poly.pdbx_seq_one_letter_code
_entity_poly.pdbx_strand_id
1 'polypeptide(L)'
;MLVRKNKGFTMLDTIVSIAIISIGILTIVTSESIALNIKNQQLEKDKGLISIEAINKIMVNSLTYDEISSFFGNNVRYIKTSNLNTDLIKRSNVLNVCSENKEPQYPCVEIRGIKDPSYNVIKVELRYEINEKEELKYVFYKGNY
;
A
#
# COMPACT_ATOMS: atom_id res chain seq x y z
N MET A 1 35.11 -36.19 -57.32
CA MET A 1 33.97 -36.10 -56.38
C MET A 1 34.43 -35.29 -55.17
N LEU A 2 34.10 -34.00 -55.10
CA LEU A 2 34.49 -33.13 -53.99
C LEU A 2 33.57 -33.43 -52.80
N VAL A 3 34.09 -34.17 -51.81
CA VAL A 3 33.39 -34.38 -50.54
C VAL A 3 33.33 -33.03 -49.82
N ARG A 4 32.16 -32.38 -49.82
CA ARG A 4 31.87 -31.24 -48.94
C ARG A 4 31.99 -31.74 -47.50
N LYS A 5 33.09 -31.41 -46.82
CA LYS A 5 33.18 -31.55 -45.36
C LYS A 5 32.16 -30.60 -44.74
N ASN A 6 31.05 -31.13 -44.24
CA ASN A 6 30.22 -30.40 -43.29
C ASN A 6 31.09 -30.08 -42.08
N LYS A 7 31.46 -28.82 -41.88
CA LYS A 7 32.09 -28.37 -40.65
C LYS A 7 31.02 -28.44 -39.56
N GLY A 8 31.06 -29.49 -38.74
CA GLY A 8 30.22 -29.58 -37.54
C GLY A 8 30.54 -28.44 -36.57
N PHE A 9 29.61 -28.15 -35.67
CA PHE A 9 29.82 -27.16 -34.61
C PHE A 9 31.02 -27.55 -33.76
N THR A 10 31.91 -26.59 -33.50
CA THR A 10 33.00 -26.82 -32.55
C THR A 10 32.43 -26.82 -31.13
N MET A 11 33.13 -27.48 -30.20
CA MET A 11 32.75 -27.48 -28.79
C MET A 11 32.67 -26.06 -28.20
N LEU A 12 33.44 -25.11 -28.75
CA LEU A 12 33.37 -23.71 -28.37
C LEU A 12 32.07 -23.05 -28.83
N ASP A 13 31.64 -23.33 -30.07
CA ASP A 13 30.38 -22.79 -30.62
C ASP A 13 29.16 -23.27 -29.81
N THR A 14 29.17 -24.53 -29.36
CA THR A 14 28.09 -25.07 -28.52
C THR A 14 28.08 -24.45 -27.13
N ILE A 15 29.24 -24.27 -26.49
CA ILE A 15 29.33 -23.63 -25.16
C ILE A 15 28.87 -22.18 -25.22
N VAL A 16 29.30 -21.41 -26.24
CA VAL A 16 28.87 -20.02 -26.43
C VAL A 16 27.37 -19.94 -26.67
N SER A 17 26.82 -20.85 -27.48
CA SER A 17 25.37 -20.90 -27.73
C SER A 17 24.58 -21.19 -26.45
N ILE A 18 25.04 -22.13 -25.62
CA ILE A 18 24.42 -22.44 -24.32
C ILE A 18 24.50 -21.24 -23.39
N ALA A 19 25.64 -20.52 -23.36
CA ALA A 19 25.80 -19.33 -22.53
C ALA A 19 24.82 -18.22 -22.92
N ILE A 20 24.70 -17.93 -24.22
CA ILE A 20 23.75 -16.92 -24.73
C ILE A 20 22.30 -17.29 -24.37
N ILE A 21 21.92 -18.56 -24.58
CA ILE A 21 20.58 -19.05 -24.22
C ILE A 21 20.35 -18.93 -22.71
N SER A 22 21.35 -19.29 -21.90
CA SER A 22 21.25 -19.24 -20.43
C SER A 22 21.08 -17.81 -19.93
N ILE A 23 21.81 -16.85 -20.49
CA ILE A 23 21.67 -15.42 -20.18
C ILE A 23 20.26 -14.94 -20.56
N GLY A 24 19.77 -15.32 -21.74
CA GLY A 24 18.42 -14.99 -22.20
C GLY A 24 17.34 -15.51 -21.25
N ILE A 25 17.42 -16.78 -20.86
CA ILE A 25 16.46 -17.40 -19.91
C ILE A 25 16.53 -16.70 -18.54
N LEU A 26 17.73 -16.47 -18.00
CA LEU A 26 17.90 -15.79 -16.72
C LEU A 26 17.29 -14.38 -16.74
N THR A 27 17.48 -13.65 -17.85
CA THR A 27 16.92 -12.30 -18.02
C THR A 27 15.40 -12.32 -18.07
N ILE A 28 14.80 -13.29 -18.76
CA ILE A 28 13.34 -13.44 -18.81
C ILE A 28 12.79 -13.75 -17.41
N VAL A 29 13.38 -14.70 -16.70
CA VAL A 29 12.93 -15.11 -15.37
C VAL A 29 13.06 -13.96 -14.36
N THR A 30 14.17 -13.21 -14.40
CA THR A 30 14.35 -12.05 -13.50
C THR A 30 13.38 -10.93 -13.83
N SER A 31 13.15 -10.64 -15.11
CA SER A 31 12.18 -9.64 -15.55
C SER A 31 10.75 -9.98 -15.10
N GLU A 32 10.32 -11.22 -15.27
CA GLU A 32 8.99 -11.69 -14.81
C GLU A 32 8.86 -11.59 -13.29
N SER A 33 9.89 -11.97 -12.54
CA SER A 33 9.91 -11.84 -11.08
C SER A 33 9.79 -10.38 -10.63
N ILE A 34 10.50 -9.47 -11.30
CA ILE A 34 10.40 -8.02 -11.05
C ILE A 34 9.00 -7.51 -11.38
N ALA A 35 8.43 -7.89 -12.51
CA ALA A 35 7.09 -7.49 -12.92
C ALA A 35 6.01 -7.95 -11.92
N LEU A 36 6.12 -9.19 -11.42
CA LEU A 36 5.24 -9.72 -10.38
C LEU A 36 5.36 -8.94 -9.07
N ASN A 37 6.58 -8.62 -8.64
CA ASN A 37 6.80 -7.82 -7.44
C ASN A 37 6.19 -6.42 -7.56
N ILE A 38 6.39 -5.75 -8.70
CA ILE A 38 5.79 -4.42 -8.97
C ILE A 38 4.26 -4.52 -8.94
N LYS A 39 3.69 -5.55 -9.58
CA LYS A 39 2.23 -5.75 -9.59
C LYS A 39 1.67 -5.96 -8.18
N ASN A 40 2.35 -6.75 -7.35
CA ASN A 40 1.92 -6.98 -5.96
C ASN A 40 2.01 -5.70 -5.13
N GLN A 41 3.08 -4.91 -5.29
CA GLN A 41 3.21 -3.60 -4.64
C GLN A 41 2.10 -2.64 -5.06
N GLN A 42 1.75 -2.62 -6.35
CA GLN A 42 0.65 -1.78 -6.84
C GLN A 42 -0.69 -2.21 -6.25
N LEU A 43 -0.96 -3.52 -6.17
CA LEU A 43 -2.19 -4.03 -5.57
C LEU A 43 -2.33 -3.62 -4.09
N GLU A 44 -1.25 -3.63 -3.32
CA GLU A 44 -1.29 -3.16 -1.93
C GLU A 44 -1.52 -1.64 -1.84
N LYS A 45 -0.93 -0.85 -2.75
CA LYS A 45 -1.20 0.59 -2.85
C LYS A 45 -2.65 0.89 -3.21
N ASP A 46 -3.22 0.15 -4.16
CA ASP A 46 -4.61 0.31 -4.58
C ASP A 46 -5.56 -0.03 -3.43
N LYS A 47 -5.29 -1.12 -2.68
CA LYS A 47 -6.04 -1.44 -1.45
C LYS A 47 -5.96 -0.30 -0.43
N GLY A 48 -4.75 0.22 -0.19
CA GLY A 48 -4.56 1.32 0.75
C GLY A 48 -5.33 2.58 0.37
N LEU A 49 -5.34 2.92 -0.91
CA LEU A 49 -6.10 4.07 -1.44
C LEU A 49 -7.61 3.89 -1.22
N ILE A 50 -8.14 2.70 -1.53
CA ILE A 50 -9.55 2.37 -1.32
C ILE A 50 -9.91 2.43 0.18
N SER A 51 -9.05 1.91 1.06
CA SER A 51 -9.27 1.94 2.51
C SER A 51 -9.27 3.38 3.05
N ILE A 52 -8.29 4.21 2.68
CA ILE A 52 -8.24 5.63 3.06
C ILE A 52 -9.49 6.36 2.58
N GLU A 53 -9.88 6.18 1.32
CA GLU A 53 -11.04 6.86 0.75
C GLU A 53 -12.33 6.46 1.47
N ALA A 54 -12.49 5.18 1.80
CA ALA A 54 -13.63 4.69 2.57
C ALA A 54 -13.67 5.31 3.97
N ILE A 55 -12.56 5.31 4.70
CA ILE A 55 -12.46 5.92 6.04
C ILE A 55 -12.76 7.41 5.95
N ASN A 56 -12.15 8.12 5.02
CA ASN A 56 -12.40 9.55 4.81
C ASN A 56 -13.88 9.84 4.54
N LYS A 57 -14.52 9.11 3.63
CA LYS A 57 -15.95 9.29 3.33
C LYS A 57 -16.82 9.08 4.58
N ILE A 58 -16.50 8.08 5.40
CA ILE A 58 -17.25 7.82 6.63
C ILE A 58 -17.00 8.93 7.66
N MET A 59 -15.75 9.35 7.87
CA MET A 59 -15.44 10.43 8.80
C MET A 59 -16.07 11.77 8.38
N VAL A 60 -16.03 12.10 7.09
CA VAL A 60 -16.57 13.38 6.59
C VAL A 60 -18.10 13.40 6.63
N ASN A 61 -18.75 12.31 6.25
CA ASN A 61 -20.21 12.28 6.07
C ASN A 61 -20.98 11.79 7.29
N SER A 62 -20.38 10.93 8.11
CA SER A 62 -21.07 10.26 9.23
C SER A 62 -20.64 10.76 10.60
N LEU A 63 -19.49 11.41 10.74
CA LEU A 63 -19.04 11.96 12.02
C LEU A 63 -19.20 13.49 12.07
N THR A 64 -19.66 13.96 13.22
CA THR A 64 -19.73 15.38 13.56
C THR A 64 -18.36 15.93 13.94
N TYR A 65 -18.24 17.26 13.95
CA TYR A 65 -17.03 17.92 14.44
C TYR A 65 -16.69 17.50 15.88
N ASP A 66 -17.69 17.45 16.77
CA ASP A 66 -17.48 17.13 18.19
C ASP A 66 -17.02 15.69 18.41
N GLU A 67 -17.54 14.73 17.65
CA GLU A 67 -17.09 13.34 17.68
C GLU A 67 -15.62 13.21 17.22
N ILE A 68 -15.26 13.87 16.13
CA ILE A 68 -13.87 13.86 15.65
C ILE A 68 -12.95 14.58 16.66
N SER A 69 -13.42 15.68 17.23
CA SER A 69 -12.72 16.51 18.21
C SER A 69 -12.46 15.80 19.53
N SER A 70 -13.43 15.03 20.02
CA SER A 70 -13.30 14.27 21.25
C SER A 70 -12.43 13.03 21.06
N PHE A 71 -12.59 12.32 19.94
CA PHE A 71 -11.94 11.03 19.75
C PHE A 71 -10.51 11.12 19.18
N PHE A 72 -10.28 12.01 18.21
CA PHE A 72 -9.00 12.16 17.51
C PHE A 72 -8.28 13.47 17.84
N GLY A 73 -8.95 14.44 18.47
CA GLY A 73 -8.34 15.74 18.75
C GLY A 73 -7.11 15.64 19.64
N ASN A 74 -5.94 15.84 19.04
CA ASN A 74 -4.60 15.67 19.65
C ASN A 74 -4.25 14.23 20.04
N ASN A 75 -5.04 13.25 19.58
CA ASN A 75 -4.78 11.82 19.78
C ASN A 75 -4.41 11.16 18.46
N VAL A 76 -3.66 10.07 18.56
CA VAL A 76 -3.36 9.17 17.45
C VAL A 76 -4.10 7.86 17.69
N ARG A 77 -4.79 7.37 16.67
CA ARG A 77 -5.55 6.13 16.71
C ARG A 77 -5.14 5.27 15.52
N TYR A 78 -5.24 3.96 15.68
CA TYR A 78 -4.79 2.99 14.69
C TYR A 78 -5.91 2.02 14.33
N ILE A 79 -6.02 1.67 13.04
CA ILE A 79 -6.86 0.58 12.56
C ILE A 79 -5.96 -0.56 12.11
N LYS A 80 -6.17 -1.73 12.72
CA LYS A 80 -5.41 -2.96 12.48
C LYS A 80 -5.74 -3.57 11.12
N THR A 81 -4.82 -4.36 10.58
CA THR A 81 -5.00 -5.08 9.30
C THR A 81 -6.27 -5.92 9.26
N SER A 82 -6.58 -6.63 10.35
CA SER A 82 -7.79 -7.45 10.47
C SER A 82 -9.09 -6.66 10.30
N ASN A 83 -9.05 -5.36 10.64
CA ASN A 83 -10.18 -4.44 10.57
C ASN A 83 -10.14 -3.55 9.31
N LEU A 84 -9.12 -3.68 8.44
CA LEU A 84 -9.01 -2.88 7.21
C LEU A 84 -9.95 -3.31 6.08
N ASN A 85 -10.79 -4.31 6.32
CA ASN A 85 -11.84 -4.70 5.38
C ASN A 85 -12.86 -3.56 5.24
N THR A 86 -12.98 -3.01 4.04
CA THR A 86 -13.89 -1.90 3.74
C THR A 86 -15.35 -2.21 4.06
N ASP A 87 -15.79 -3.46 3.96
CA ASP A 87 -17.14 -3.85 4.34
C ASP A 87 -17.32 -3.85 5.87
N LEU A 88 -16.28 -4.20 6.63
CA LEU A 88 -16.29 -4.06 8.09
C LEU A 88 -16.29 -2.60 8.49
N ILE A 89 -15.44 -1.77 7.89
CA ILE A 89 -15.38 -0.32 8.19
C ILE A 89 -16.70 0.39 7.81
N LYS A 90 -17.39 -0.04 6.76
CA LYS A 90 -18.71 0.52 6.41
C LYS A 90 -19.82 0.10 7.38
N ARG A 91 -19.76 -1.13 7.91
CA ARG A 91 -20.79 -1.70 8.80
C ARG A 91 -20.54 -1.34 10.27
N SER A 92 -19.29 -1.20 10.66
CA SER A 92 -18.83 -0.85 11.99
C SER A 92 -18.45 0.63 12.01
N ASN A 93 -18.96 1.41 12.96
CA ASN A 93 -18.52 2.80 13.11
C ASN A 93 -16.97 2.87 13.20
N VAL A 94 -16.33 3.76 12.44
CA VAL A 94 -14.86 3.93 12.41
C VAL A 94 -14.27 4.06 13.82
N LEU A 95 -15.01 4.71 14.73
CA LEU A 95 -14.61 4.86 16.13
C LEU A 95 -14.42 3.52 16.86
N ASN A 96 -15.21 2.49 16.51
CA ASN A 96 -15.19 1.19 17.18
C ASN A 96 -14.05 0.27 16.70
N VAL A 97 -13.55 0.49 15.49
CA VAL A 97 -12.46 -0.33 14.91
C VAL A 97 -11.08 0.25 15.22
N CYS A 98 -11.03 1.47 15.75
CA CYS A 98 -9.82 2.16 16.16
C CYS A 98 -9.27 1.65 17.50
N SER A 99 -7.95 1.61 17.62
CA SER A 99 -7.20 1.29 18.83
C SER A 99 -6.21 2.41 19.16
N GLU A 100 -5.80 2.52 20.43
CA GLU A 100 -4.74 3.46 20.86
C GLU A 100 -3.34 2.91 20.59
N ASN A 101 -3.22 1.58 20.52
CA ASN A 101 -1.94 0.92 20.39
C ASN A 101 -1.64 0.65 18.92
N LYS A 102 -0.46 1.09 18.48
CA LYS A 102 0.12 0.66 17.22
C LYS A 102 0.56 -0.80 17.37
N GLU A 103 -0.02 -1.68 16.56
CA GLU A 103 0.44 -3.06 16.48
C GLU A 103 1.63 -3.17 15.53
N PRO A 104 2.55 -4.13 15.75
CA PRO A 104 3.71 -4.34 14.88
C PRO A 104 3.34 -4.99 13.53
N GLN A 105 2.07 -4.97 13.13
CA GLN A 105 1.57 -5.64 11.94
C GLN A 105 1.19 -4.63 10.85
N TYR A 106 1.79 -4.82 9.68
CA TYR A 106 1.46 -4.09 8.47
C TYR A 106 0.54 -4.93 7.56
N PRO A 107 -0.29 -4.29 6.72
CA PRO A 107 -0.53 -2.85 6.66
C PRO A 107 -1.45 -2.34 7.80
N CYS A 108 -1.26 -1.10 8.24
CA CYS A 108 -2.13 -0.47 9.26
C CYS A 108 -2.50 0.96 8.87
N VAL A 109 -3.59 1.50 9.42
CA VAL A 109 -3.96 2.91 9.23
C VAL A 109 -3.77 3.68 10.52
N GLU A 110 -2.99 4.75 10.47
CA GLU A 110 -2.89 5.78 11.51
C GLU A 110 -3.84 6.94 11.20
N ILE A 111 -4.60 7.36 12.22
CA ILE A 111 -5.51 8.50 12.18
C ILE A 111 -5.06 9.48 13.26
N ARG A 112 -4.69 10.69 12.86
CA ARG A 112 -4.26 11.75 13.76
C ARG A 112 -5.11 13.00 13.57
N GLY A 113 -5.75 13.45 14.64
CA GLY A 113 -6.45 14.73 14.67
C GLY A 113 -5.57 15.82 15.28
N ILE A 114 -5.53 16.99 14.64
CA ILE A 114 -4.85 18.19 15.14
C ILE A 114 -5.89 19.30 15.17
N LYS A 115 -6.20 19.81 16.36
CA LYS A 115 -7.13 20.94 16.51
C LYS A 115 -6.41 22.23 16.13
N ASP A 116 -7.05 23.07 15.33
CA ASP A 116 -6.57 24.44 15.14
C ASP A 116 -6.97 25.28 16.37
N PRO A 117 -6.04 25.98 17.04
CA PRO A 117 -6.36 26.81 18.20
C PRO A 117 -7.06 28.12 17.83
N SER A 118 -6.99 28.56 16.56
CA SER A 118 -7.53 29.85 16.11
C SER A 118 -8.90 29.71 15.45
N TYR A 119 -9.25 28.52 14.98
CA TYR A 119 -10.49 28.25 14.25
C TYR A 119 -11.15 26.97 14.79
N ASN A 120 -12.48 26.89 14.77
CA ASN A 120 -13.23 25.66 15.10
C ASN A 120 -13.11 24.61 13.96
N VAL A 121 -11.88 24.25 13.62
CA VAL A 121 -11.52 23.34 12.53
C VAL A 121 -10.54 22.31 13.07
N ILE A 122 -10.73 21.06 12.67
CA ILE A 122 -9.80 19.97 12.93
C ILE A 122 -9.19 19.51 11.62
N LYS A 123 -7.87 19.45 11.60
CA LYS A 123 -7.10 18.75 10.58
C LYS A 123 -7.00 17.29 10.96
N VAL A 124 -7.45 16.40 10.09
CA VAL A 124 -7.29 14.95 10.25
C VAL A 124 -6.28 14.45 9.22
N GLU A 125 -5.23 13.80 9.69
CA GLU A 125 -4.26 13.08 8.86
C GLU A 125 -4.56 11.58 8.92
N LEU A 126 -4.79 10.98 7.76
CA LEU A 126 -4.90 9.54 7.56
C LEU A 126 -3.60 9.05 6.92
N ARG A 127 -2.95 8.05 7.50
CA ARG A 127 -1.76 7.41 6.93
C ARG A 127 -2.00 5.92 6.84
N TYR A 128 -1.93 5.36 5.65
CA TYR A 128 -1.93 3.91 5.43
C TYR A 128 -0.49 3.47 5.29
N GLU A 129 0.04 2.79 6.29
CA GLU A 129 1.39 2.26 6.30
C GLU A 129 1.36 0.86 5.68
N ILE A 130 2.00 0.69 4.52
CA ILE A 130 2.11 -0.59 3.80
C ILE A 130 3.25 -1.42 4.39
N ASN A 131 4.34 -0.75 4.74
CA ASN A 131 5.52 -1.27 5.42
C ASN A 131 6.28 -0.10 6.07
N GLU A 132 7.45 -0.35 6.65
CA GLU A 132 8.27 0.68 7.32
C GLU A 132 8.75 1.83 6.40
N LYS A 133 8.67 1.69 5.07
CA LYS A 133 9.21 2.65 4.10
C LYS A 133 8.15 3.27 3.18
N GLU A 134 7.02 2.58 2.98
CA GLU A 134 5.96 3.00 2.08
C GLU A 134 4.69 3.32 2.85
N GLU A 135 4.24 4.57 2.72
CA GLU A 135 2.96 5.04 3.26
C GLU A 135 2.16 5.80 2.20
N LEU A 136 0.83 5.78 2.35
CA LEU A 136 -0.08 6.67 1.66
C LEU A 136 -0.64 7.65 2.67
N LYS A 137 -0.48 8.95 2.42
CA LYS A 137 -0.97 10.01 3.31
C LYS A 137 -2.11 10.77 2.64
N TYR A 138 -3.18 10.96 3.40
CA TYR A 138 -4.29 11.82 3.04
C TYR A 138 -4.64 12.76 4.18
N VAL A 139 -5.04 13.98 3.85
CA VAL A 139 -5.35 15.02 4.85
C VAL A 139 -6.67 15.66 4.47
N PHE A 140 -7.55 15.82 5.45
CA PHE A 140 -8.78 16.59 5.29
C PHE A 140 -9.03 17.46 6.51
N TYR A 141 -9.97 18.39 6.36
CA TYR A 141 -10.34 19.34 7.39
C TYR A 141 -11.85 19.23 7.66
N LYS A 142 -12.24 19.25 8.94
CA LYS A 142 -13.63 19.29 9.37
C LYS A 142 -13.83 20.51 10.25
N GLY A 143 -14.66 21.44 9.80
CA GLY A 143 -15.09 22.59 10.59
C GLY A 143 -16.40 22.32 11.32
N ASN A 144 -16.63 23.11 12.38
CA ASN A 144 -17.95 23.27 12.99
C ASN A 144 -18.70 24.38 12.23
N TYR A 145 -19.45 24.01 11.20
CA TYR A 145 -20.23 24.92 10.33
C TYR A 145 -21.72 24.82 10.62
#